data_AF-A0A7S4LMD2-F1
#
_entry.id   AF-A0A7S4LMD2-F1
#
_cell.length_a   1.000
_cell.length_b   1.000
_cell.length_c   1.000
_cell.angle_alpha   90.00
_cell.angle_beta   90.00
_cell.angle_gamma   90.00
#
_symmetry.space_group_name_H-M   'P 1'
#
loop_
_entity.id
_entity.type
_entity.pdbx_description
1 polymer ?
#
loop_
_entity_poly.entity_id
_entity_poly.type
_entity_poly.pdbx_seq_one_letter_code
_entity_poly.pdbx_strand_id
1 'polypeptide(L)'
;MSRVREPPLPTAAGGQISVLSYNLLAPCYVRVHGQPWNAYAHCQDQWLEWKGRQDKLASEIIALNADVVCLQEVVYEERAVDWRLPKWMEPLYAAGYVGVTQKSALKDWDRQAERNKRVLGKRLATGLAILYREQRFQLDDEITGNRSLSIFLSETNAEDPQTYAVMTCHLEGNQEYTEKQRMQFLSLVKKVPPSFRGHVIVCGDFNNECLPGSSLMECIETQKFVKLQEVPTGPSWAEPGSALRLDHVLHSDRLEPCAVYDKMHDEVLQTGLPNATCPSDHLPVGAVFSIKKRARSPDLLADLSDEVKASLTQKLEDFTAQAPAPKKPLTAEDKLELQAHSARKRQWVEGLPPAHRAFVKSIEKGNRKGTK
;
A
#
# COMPACT_ATOMS: atom_id res chain seq x y z
N MET A 1 -20.27 1.40 -6.39
CA MET A 1 -19.60 1.17 -5.10
C MET A 1 -20.53 1.63 -3.99
N SER A 2 -20.76 0.83 -2.96
CA SER A 2 -21.58 1.25 -1.81
C SER A 2 -20.75 2.08 -0.84
N ARG A 3 -21.33 3.13 -0.24
CA ARG A 3 -20.74 3.81 0.93
C ARG A 3 -21.29 3.12 2.17
N VAL A 4 -20.39 2.63 3.01
CA VAL A 4 -20.68 1.99 4.28
C VAL A 4 -20.28 2.98 5.36
N ARG A 5 -21.26 3.38 6.18
CA ARG A 5 -21.04 4.28 7.32
C ARG A 5 -21.11 3.54 8.66
N GLU A 6 -21.48 2.27 8.63
CA GLU A 6 -21.71 1.45 9.82
C GLU A 6 -20.87 0.16 9.75
N PRO A 7 -20.28 -0.27 10.88
CA PRO A 7 -19.55 -1.53 10.97
C PRO A 7 -20.47 -2.76 10.78
N PRO A 8 -19.90 -3.94 10.49
CA PRO A 8 -18.49 -4.19 10.18
C PRO A 8 -18.17 -3.83 8.71
N LEU A 9 -16.88 -3.78 8.36
CA LEU A 9 -16.46 -3.88 6.96
C LEU A 9 -16.69 -5.32 6.49
N PRO A 10 -17.72 -5.58 5.66
CA PRO A 10 -18.13 -6.95 5.39
C PRO A 10 -17.18 -7.57 4.35
N THR A 11 -16.56 -8.70 4.70
CA THR A 11 -15.89 -9.55 3.71
C THR A 11 -16.46 -10.95 3.73
N ALA A 12 -16.73 -11.49 2.55
CA ALA A 12 -16.97 -12.92 2.37
C ALA A 12 -15.63 -13.66 2.38
N ALA A 13 -15.63 -14.91 2.85
CA ALA A 13 -14.48 -15.79 2.75
C ALA A 13 -14.18 -16.09 1.26
N GLY A 14 -12.93 -15.87 0.84
CA GLY A 14 -12.45 -16.13 -0.52
C GLY A 14 -12.78 -15.02 -1.53
N GLY A 15 -11.74 -14.38 -2.08
CA GLY A 15 -11.88 -13.42 -3.19
C GLY A 15 -12.26 -11.98 -2.78
N GLN A 16 -12.30 -11.68 -1.48
CA GLN A 16 -12.44 -10.33 -0.94
C GLN A 16 -11.42 -10.05 0.16
N ILE A 17 -10.98 -8.78 0.24
CA ILE A 17 -10.12 -8.27 1.32
C ILE A 17 -10.62 -6.90 1.76
N SER A 18 -10.60 -6.64 3.06
CA SER A 18 -10.90 -5.33 3.64
C SER A 18 -9.65 -4.69 4.24
N VAL A 19 -9.45 -3.41 3.93
CA VAL A 19 -8.36 -2.60 4.50
C VAL A 19 -8.95 -1.39 5.22
N LEU A 20 -8.40 -1.11 6.40
CA LEU A 20 -8.66 0.11 7.17
C LEU A 20 -7.36 0.90 7.31
N SER A 21 -7.42 2.22 7.20
CA SER A 21 -6.35 3.15 7.58
C SER A 21 -6.84 4.07 8.67
N TYR A 22 -6.04 4.25 9.73
CA TYR A 22 -6.41 5.11 10.84
C TYR A 22 -5.21 5.76 11.55
N ASN A 23 -5.11 7.09 11.49
CA ASN A 23 -4.22 7.88 12.33
C ASN A 23 -4.83 8.03 13.74
N LEU A 24 -4.10 7.61 14.78
CA LEU A 24 -4.61 7.46 16.14
C LEU A 24 -4.49 8.72 17.02
N LEU A 25 -3.88 9.78 16.52
CA LEU A 25 -3.50 10.97 17.29
C LEU A 25 -2.68 10.62 18.54
N ALA A 26 -1.36 10.56 18.40
CA ALA A 26 -0.50 10.25 19.53
C ALA A 26 -0.61 11.33 20.62
N PRO A 27 -0.70 10.97 21.91
CA PRO A 27 -0.77 11.93 23.02
C PRO A 27 0.40 12.92 23.08
N CYS A 28 1.56 12.65 22.45
CA CYS A 28 2.64 13.63 22.37
C CYS A 28 2.35 14.82 21.46
N TYR A 29 1.36 14.74 20.57
CA TYR A 29 1.00 15.85 19.69
C TYR A 29 -0.14 16.70 20.24
N VAL A 30 -0.75 16.31 21.36
CA VAL A 30 -1.87 17.04 21.95
C VAL A 30 -1.40 18.14 22.89
N ARG A 31 -1.93 19.36 22.70
CA ARG A 31 -1.69 20.55 23.54
C ARG A 31 -0.20 20.92 23.59
N VAL A 32 0.48 20.89 22.45
CA VAL A 32 1.92 21.23 22.39
C VAL A 32 2.08 22.76 22.44
N HIS A 33 2.86 23.23 23.41
CA HIS A 33 3.08 24.67 23.59
C HIS A 33 3.73 25.30 22.36
N GLY A 34 3.16 26.41 21.87
CA GLY A 34 3.67 27.14 20.70
C GLY A 34 3.30 26.52 19.35
N GLN A 35 2.42 25.51 19.32
CA GLN A 35 1.94 24.87 18.09
C GLN A 35 0.41 25.03 18.00
N PRO A 36 -0.10 26.09 17.36
CA PRO A 36 -1.55 26.35 17.32
C PRO A 36 -2.34 25.24 16.62
N TRP A 37 -1.76 24.59 15.60
CA TRP A 37 -2.40 23.53 14.81
C TRP A 37 -2.68 22.24 15.59
N ASN A 38 -2.09 22.06 16.78
CA ASN A 38 -2.38 20.92 17.66
C ASN A 38 -2.80 21.38 19.06
N ALA A 39 -3.22 22.64 19.16
CA ALA A 39 -3.75 23.21 20.37
C ALA A 39 -5.17 22.72 20.64
N TYR A 40 -5.91 22.18 19.65
CA TYR A 40 -7.28 21.66 19.73
C TYR A 40 -8.25 22.54 20.54
N ALA A 41 -8.22 23.86 20.35
CA ALA A 41 -8.92 24.83 21.21
C ALA A 41 -10.45 24.62 21.29
N HIS A 42 -11.03 23.97 20.29
CA HIS A 42 -12.45 23.56 20.24
C HIS A 42 -12.77 22.33 21.08
N CYS A 43 -11.77 21.53 21.45
CA CYS A 43 -11.94 20.22 22.09
C CYS A 43 -11.80 20.31 23.61
N GLN A 44 -12.70 19.67 24.35
CA GLN A 44 -12.61 19.57 25.81
C GLN A 44 -11.49 18.60 26.24
N ASP A 45 -10.79 18.91 27.34
CA ASP A 45 -9.66 18.08 27.81
C ASP A 45 -10.05 16.63 28.11
N GLN A 46 -11.27 16.39 28.59
CA GLN A 46 -11.79 15.04 28.83
C GLN A 46 -11.87 14.17 27.57
N TRP A 47 -11.98 14.77 26.38
CA TRP A 47 -11.99 14.04 25.10
C TRP A 47 -10.59 13.82 24.55
N LEU A 48 -9.61 14.59 25.01
CA LEU A 48 -8.19 14.48 24.65
C LEU A 48 -7.41 13.53 25.56
N GLU A 49 -7.95 13.27 26.76
CA GLU A 49 -7.36 12.39 27.76
C GLU A 49 -7.04 11.02 27.16
N TRP A 50 -5.76 10.63 27.23
CA TRP A 50 -5.25 9.48 26.47
C TRP A 50 -5.91 8.18 26.90
N LYS A 51 -6.09 7.98 28.22
CA LYS A 51 -6.67 6.74 28.74
C LYS A 51 -8.10 6.54 28.26
N GLY A 52 -8.91 7.60 28.20
CA GLY A 52 -10.28 7.59 27.67
C GLY A 52 -10.36 7.39 26.16
N ARG A 53 -9.32 7.76 25.39
CA ARG A 53 -9.26 7.53 23.94
C ARG A 53 -8.89 6.08 23.61
N GLN A 54 -8.00 5.45 24.37
CA GLN A 54 -7.53 4.07 24.13
C GLN A 54 -8.67 3.06 23.95
N ASP A 55 -9.63 3.04 24.87
CA ASP A 55 -10.72 2.06 24.85
C ASP A 55 -11.67 2.30 23.66
N LYS A 56 -11.88 3.58 23.29
CA LYS A 56 -12.66 3.96 22.10
C LYS A 56 -11.96 3.54 20.81
N LEU A 57 -10.65 3.79 20.70
CA LEU A 57 -9.84 3.39 19.53
C LEU A 57 -9.88 1.87 19.35
N ALA A 58 -9.66 1.10 20.42
CA ALA A 58 -9.72 -0.35 20.36
C ALA A 58 -11.12 -0.85 19.95
N SER A 59 -12.16 -0.31 20.56
CA SER A 59 -13.55 -0.68 20.26
C SER A 59 -13.94 -0.37 18.82
N GLU A 60 -13.51 0.78 18.29
CA GLU A 60 -13.77 1.18 16.91
C GLU A 60 -13.07 0.26 15.90
N ILE A 61 -11.79 -0.05 16.11
CA ILE A 61 -11.03 -0.98 15.26
C ILE A 61 -11.65 -2.39 15.28
N ILE A 62 -12.06 -2.87 16.46
CA ILE A 62 -12.72 -4.18 16.61
C ILE A 62 -14.05 -4.19 15.89
N ALA A 63 -14.89 -3.16 16.09
CA ALA A 63 -16.21 -3.07 15.45
C ALA A 63 -16.09 -3.03 13.93
N LEU A 64 -15.14 -2.27 13.39
CA LEU A 64 -14.90 -2.20 11.95
C LEU A 64 -14.44 -3.53 11.35
N ASN A 65 -13.78 -4.38 12.15
CA ASN A 65 -13.53 -5.79 11.84
C ASN A 65 -12.86 -6.02 10.47
N ALA A 66 -11.93 -5.14 10.07
CA ALA A 66 -11.20 -5.28 8.82
C ALA A 66 -10.26 -6.51 8.82
N ASP A 67 -9.83 -6.91 7.63
CA ASP A 67 -8.83 -7.97 7.46
C ASP A 67 -7.42 -7.47 7.75
N VAL A 68 -7.14 -6.24 7.32
CA VAL A 68 -5.87 -5.57 7.53
C VAL A 68 -6.12 -4.13 7.99
N VAL A 69 -5.45 -3.71 9.07
CA VAL A 69 -5.59 -2.39 9.68
C VAL A 69 -4.24 -1.70 9.70
N CYS A 70 -4.13 -0.58 8.99
CA CYS A 70 -2.94 0.25 8.87
C CYS A 70 -3.04 1.46 9.80
N LEU A 71 -2.16 1.52 10.80
CA LEU A 71 -2.21 2.51 11.86
C LEU A 71 -1.05 3.50 11.77
N GLN A 72 -1.37 4.79 11.91
CA GLN A 72 -0.40 5.87 12.04
C GLN A 72 -0.41 6.44 13.46
N GLU A 73 0.71 7.05 13.85
CA GLU A 73 0.89 7.64 15.18
C GLU A 73 0.67 6.66 16.36
N VAL A 74 1.00 5.40 16.15
CA VAL A 74 1.01 4.41 17.23
C VAL A 74 2.09 4.80 18.23
N VAL A 75 1.71 4.99 19.50
CA VAL A 75 2.68 5.16 20.60
C VAL A 75 3.24 3.81 20.97
N TYR A 76 4.54 3.66 20.75
CA TYR A 76 5.28 2.49 21.20
C TYR A 76 5.60 2.61 22.68
N GLU A 77 5.50 1.51 23.40
CA GLU A 77 5.89 1.46 24.80
C GLU A 77 7.30 0.90 24.95
N GLU A 78 8.12 1.62 25.70
CA GLU A 78 9.46 1.21 26.07
C GLU A 78 9.41 -0.06 26.96
N ARG A 79 10.35 -0.96 26.71
CA ARG A 79 10.64 -2.15 27.52
C ARG A 79 12.15 -2.20 27.77
N ALA A 80 12.59 -3.12 28.62
CA ALA A 80 13.99 -3.23 29.02
C ALA A 80 14.97 -3.42 27.84
N VAL A 81 14.53 -4.04 26.73
CA VAL A 81 15.41 -4.43 25.60
C VAL A 81 14.86 -4.03 24.22
N ASP A 82 13.63 -3.53 24.15
CA ASP A 82 12.95 -3.19 22.90
C ASP A 82 11.83 -2.16 23.12
N TRP A 83 11.20 -1.75 22.02
CA TRP A 83 9.97 -0.95 22.02
C TRP A 83 8.87 -1.81 21.39
N ARG A 84 7.69 -1.86 22.03
CA ARG A 84 6.60 -2.76 21.61
C ARG A 84 5.30 -2.01 21.36
N LEU A 85 4.39 -2.69 20.67
CA LEU A 85 3.00 -2.23 20.59
C LEU A 85 2.43 -2.07 22.00
N PRO A 86 1.61 -1.03 22.22
CA PRO A 86 1.14 -0.65 23.54
C PRO A 86 0.14 -1.65 24.10
N LYS A 87 0.09 -1.76 25.44
CA LYS A 87 -0.74 -2.74 26.13
C LYS A 87 -2.23 -2.58 25.85
N TRP A 88 -2.70 -1.35 25.63
CA TRP A 88 -4.11 -1.09 25.34
C TRP A 88 -4.60 -1.76 24.05
N MET A 89 -3.70 -2.21 23.17
CA MET A 89 -4.04 -2.96 21.96
C MET A 89 -4.25 -4.47 22.21
N GLU A 90 -4.06 -4.97 23.43
CA GLU A 90 -4.32 -6.38 23.79
C GLU A 90 -5.70 -6.91 23.34
N PRO A 91 -6.81 -6.14 23.46
CA PRO A 91 -8.12 -6.56 22.95
C PRO A 91 -8.15 -6.82 21.44
N LEU A 92 -7.28 -6.18 20.65
CA LEU A 92 -7.18 -6.42 19.20
C LEU A 92 -6.61 -7.82 18.93
N TYR A 93 -5.64 -8.27 19.73
CA TYR A 93 -5.11 -9.63 19.61
C TYR A 93 -6.15 -10.68 20.00
N ALA A 94 -6.92 -10.41 21.07
CA ALA A 94 -8.05 -11.25 21.45
C ALA A 94 -9.14 -11.31 20.36
N ALA A 95 -9.28 -10.24 19.57
CA ALA A 95 -10.16 -10.20 18.41
C ALA A 95 -9.58 -10.94 17.18
N GLY A 96 -8.39 -11.54 17.25
CA GLY A 96 -7.78 -12.34 16.18
C GLY A 96 -6.86 -11.57 15.23
N TYR A 97 -6.40 -10.38 15.63
CA TYR A 97 -5.34 -9.68 14.92
C TYR A 97 -3.96 -10.10 15.42
N VAL A 98 -2.96 -9.99 14.56
CA VAL A 98 -1.55 -9.95 14.92
C VAL A 98 -0.92 -8.68 14.35
N GLY A 99 0.06 -8.11 15.04
CA GLY A 99 0.62 -6.81 14.70
C GLY A 99 2.06 -6.86 14.21
N VAL A 100 2.31 -6.19 13.09
CA VAL A 100 3.65 -5.89 12.56
C VAL A 100 4.00 -4.44 12.85
N THR A 101 5.19 -4.22 13.39
CA THR A 101 5.69 -2.91 13.78
C THR A 101 6.73 -2.37 12.81
N GLN A 102 6.86 -1.04 12.76
CA GLN A 102 7.99 -0.42 12.08
C GLN A 102 9.31 -0.82 12.79
N LYS A 103 10.13 -1.65 12.15
CA LYS A 103 11.43 -2.04 12.71
C LYS A 103 12.39 -0.86 12.76
N SER A 104 12.99 -0.65 13.93
CA SER A 104 14.04 0.34 14.16
C SER A 104 14.99 -0.17 15.23
N ALA A 105 16.27 0.22 15.20
CA ALA A 105 17.19 -0.14 16.27
C ALA A 105 16.77 0.56 17.57
N LEU A 106 17.03 -0.07 18.73
CA LEU A 106 16.68 0.49 20.05
C LEU A 106 17.15 1.96 20.19
N LYS A 107 18.40 2.23 19.82
CA LYS A 107 19.00 3.58 19.82
C LYS A 107 18.23 4.62 18.99
N ASP A 108 17.54 4.19 17.94
CA ASP A 108 16.81 5.09 17.04
C ASP A 108 15.42 5.41 17.61
N TRP A 109 14.78 4.44 18.27
CA TRP A 109 13.58 4.69 19.08
C TRP A 109 13.87 5.62 20.25
N ASP A 110 14.93 5.37 21.01
CA ASP A 110 15.34 6.23 22.12
C ASP A 110 15.63 7.65 21.64
N ARG A 111 16.33 7.79 20.51
CA ARG A 111 16.58 9.09 19.88
C ARG A 111 15.28 9.80 19.51
N GLN A 112 14.30 9.08 18.95
CA GLN A 112 13.02 9.67 18.60
C GLN A 112 12.24 10.10 19.85
N ALA A 113 12.23 9.28 20.90
CA ALA A 113 11.57 9.58 22.17
C ALA A 113 12.21 10.79 22.87
N GLU A 114 13.55 10.90 22.89
CA GLU A 114 14.26 12.06 23.44
C GLU A 114 14.04 13.33 22.61
N ARG A 115 13.98 13.20 21.27
CA ARG A 115 13.59 14.32 20.41
C ARG A 115 12.17 14.80 20.75
N ASN A 116 11.23 13.87 20.92
CA ASN A 116 9.85 14.20 21.27
C ASN A 116 9.77 14.80 22.69
N LYS A 117 10.58 14.36 23.65
CA LYS A 117 10.68 15.00 24.97
C LYS A 117 11.10 16.47 24.85
N ARG A 118 12.12 16.74 24.02
CA ARG A 118 12.65 18.10 23.82
C ARG A 118 11.68 19.02 23.08
N VAL A 119 11.02 18.51 22.03
CA VAL A 119 10.18 19.33 21.13
C VAL A 119 8.72 19.38 21.57
N LEU A 120 8.22 18.30 22.17
CA LEU A 120 6.79 18.09 22.49
C LEU A 120 6.54 17.95 24.00
N GLY A 121 7.59 17.98 24.83
CA GLY A 121 7.48 17.84 26.29
C GLY A 121 7.20 16.41 26.80
N LYS A 122 7.00 15.43 25.91
CA LYS A 122 6.68 14.04 26.28
C LYS A 122 7.68 13.07 25.64
N ARG A 123 8.32 12.24 26.47
CA ARG A 123 9.26 11.20 26.01
C ARG A 123 8.49 9.97 25.52
N LEU A 124 7.95 10.05 24.31
CA LEU A 124 7.19 8.98 23.66
C LEU A 124 7.75 8.73 22.26
N ALA A 125 7.84 7.46 21.85
CA ALA A 125 8.14 7.07 20.48
C ALA A 125 6.84 6.82 19.71
N THR A 126 6.77 7.29 18.48
CA THR A 126 5.61 7.15 17.59
C THR A 126 6.01 6.53 16.26
N GLY A 127 5.16 5.67 15.72
CA GLY A 127 5.43 5.01 14.45
C GLY A 127 4.18 4.42 13.81
N LEU A 128 4.43 3.50 12.89
CA LEU A 128 3.41 2.81 12.11
C LEU A 128 3.22 1.38 12.61
N ALA A 129 2.01 0.85 12.51
CA ALA A 129 1.75 -0.57 12.69
C ALA A 129 0.80 -1.06 11.59
N ILE A 130 0.95 -2.32 11.18
CA ILE A 130 -0.07 -3.00 10.37
C ILE A 130 -0.54 -4.22 11.16
N LEU A 131 -1.84 -4.31 11.41
CA LEU A 131 -2.49 -5.47 12.00
C LEU A 131 -3.15 -6.31 10.91
N TYR A 132 -3.11 -7.62 11.00
CA TYR A 132 -3.82 -8.49 10.06
C TYR A 132 -4.42 -9.72 10.76
N ARG A 133 -5.39 -10.37 10.10
CA ARG A 133 -6.04 -11.60 10.58
C ARG A 133 -5.16 -12.82 10.33
N GLU A 134 -4.49 -13.35 11.36
CA GLU A 134 -3.62 -14.54 11.23
C GLU A 134 -4.36 -15.80 10.78
N GLN A 135 -5.67 -15.89 11.02
CA GLN A 135 -6.50 -17.01 10.57
C GLN A 135 -6.77 -17.00 9.05
N ARG A 136 -6.57 -15.84 8.40
CA ARG A 136 -6.81 -15.65 6.97
C ARG A 136 -5.53 -15.45 6.18
N PHE A 137 -4.48 -14.92 6.80
CA PHE A 137 -3.26 -14.55 6.10
C PHE A 137 -2.03 -15.05 6.85
N GLN A 138 -1.06 -15.52 6.07
CA GLN A 138 0.31 -15.72 6.50
C GLN A 138 1.15 -14.50 6.10
N LEU A 139 2.03 -14.05 7.00
CA LEU A 139 3.04 -13.04 6.70
C LEU A 139 4.24 -13.69 6.00
N ASP A 140 4.51 -13.25 4.77
CA ASP A 140 5.60 -13.74 3.94
C ASP A 140 6.87 -12.90 4.12
N ASP A 141 6.71 -11.57 4.18
CA ASP A 141 7.81 -10.63 4.30
C ASP A 141 7.32 -9.28 4.85
N GLU A 142 8.26 -8.47 5.34
CA GLU A 142 8.00 -7.11 5.81
C GLU A 142 9.17 -6.18 5.50
N ILE A 143 8.83 -4.97 5.04
CA ILE A 143 9.81 -3.95 4.67
C ILE A 143 9.48 -2.65 5.38
N THR A 144 10.31 -2.29 6.34
CA THR A 144 10.22 -1.00 7.03
C THR A 144 10.94 0.10 6.26
N GLY A 145 10.54 1.34 6.45
CA GLY A 145 11.28 2.52 6.01
C GLY A 145 10.99 3.71 6.91
N ASN A 146 11.64 4.84 6.65
CA ASN A 146 11.23 6.08 7.30
C ASN A 146 9.79 6.41 6.89
N ARG A 147 8.90 6.67 7.86
CA ARG A 147 7.48 7.02 7.62
C ARG A 147 6.70 6.02 6.75
N SER A 148 7.17 4.77 6.64
CA SER A 148 6.47 3.73 5.88
C SER A 148 6.70 2.33 6.44
N LEU A 149 5.69 1.48 6.33
CA LEU A 149 5.74 0.06 6.65
C LEU A 149 5.02 -0.71 5.55
N SER A 150 5.57 -1.84 5.13
CA SER A 150 4.99 -2.69 4.10
C SER A 150 5.02 -4.13 4.59
N ILE A 151 3.92 -4.85 4.43
CA ILE A 151 3.85 -6.28 4.68
C ILE A 151 3.40 -7.01 3.42
N PHE A 152 3.88 -8.23 3.27
CA PHE A 152 3.51 -9.14 2.19
C PHE A 152 2.77 -10.31 2.80
N LEU A 153 1.55 -10.54 2.32
CA LEU A 153 0.62 -11.52 2.87
C LEU A 153 0.22 -12.53 1.80
N SER A 154 0.10 -13.80 2.19
CA SER A 154 -0.54 -14.86 1.41
C SER A 154 -1.82 -15.32 2.11
N GLU A 155 -2.92 -15.47 1.37
CA GLU A 155 -4.14 -16.08 1.91
C GLU A 155 -3.88 -17.54 2.31
N THR A 156 -4.29 -17.89 3.51
CA THR A 156 -4.31 -19.25 4.02
C THR A 156 -5.71 -19.85 3.84
N ASN A 157 -5.80 -21.15 3.61
CA ASN A 157 -7.07 -21.89 3.57
C ASN A 157 -8.05 -21.45 2.46
N ALA A 158 -7.53 -20.92 1.33
CA ALA A 158 -8.29 -20.58 0.14
C ALA A 158 -8.02 -21.57 -1.00
N GLU A 159 -9.03 -21.88 -1.82
CA GLU A 159 -8.87 -22.75 -3.00
C GLU A 159 -7.96 -22.14 -4.08
N ASP A 160 -7.99 -20.81 -4.23
CA ASP A 160 -7.13 -20.03 -5.13
C ASP A 160 -6.47 -18.89 -4.33
N PRO A 161 -5.41 -19.19 -3.55
CA PRO A 161 -4.84 -18.25 -2.60
C PRO A 161 -4.21 -17.05 -3.29
N GLN A 162 -4.53 -15.87 -2.77
CA GLN A 162 -4.08 -14.60 -3.30
C GLN A 162 -2.93 -14.05 -2.47
N THR A 163 -2.11 -13.21 -3.09
CA THR A 163 -1.00 -12.53 -2.42
C THR A 163 -1.22 -11.03 -2.45
N TYR A 164 -0.83 -10.35 -1.37
CA TYR A 164 -1.04 -8.92 -1.15
C TYR A 164 0.23 -8.25 -0.66
N ALA A 165 0.56 -7.10 -1.22
CA ALA A 165 1.47 -6.14 -0.61
C ALA A 165 0.62 -5.02 0.00
N VAL A 166 0.52 -4.98 1.33
CA VAL A 166 -0.21 -3.93 2.03
C VAL A 166 0.80 -2.96 2.64
N MET A 167 0.66 -1.69 2.29
CA MET A 167 1.61 -0.65 2.63
C MET A 167 0.91 0.47 3.40
N THR A 168 1.54 0.92 4.47
CA THR A 168 1.12 2.11 5.21
C THR A 168 2.17 3.22 5.22
N CYS A 169 1.73 4.48 5.14
CA CYS A 169 2.58 5.65 5.31
C CYS A 169 2.01 6.67 6.30
N HIS A 170 2.91 7.52 6.80
CA HIS A 170 2.57 8.80 7.41
C HIS A 170 3.53 9.84 6.82
N LEU A 171 3.17 10.44 5.68
CA LEU A 171 4.03 11.33 4.91
C LEU A 171 4.35 12.64 5.65
N GLU A 172 5.27 13.44 5.12
CA GLU A 172 5.63 14.75 5.68
C GLU A 172 4.40 15.60 6.03
N GLY A 173 4.37 16.13 7.26
CA GLY A 173 3.20 16.76 7.86
C GLY A 173 3.00 18.21 7.42
N ASN A 174 4.05 18.88 6.95
CA ASN A 174 3.88 20.19 6.35
C ASN A 174 3.32 20.04 4.93
N GLN A 175 2.08 20.50 4.72
CA GLN A 175 1.35 20.46 3.45
C GLN A 175 2.08 21.16 2.30
N GLU A 176 2.95 22.13 2.60
CA GLU A 176 3.76 22.84 1.60
C GLU A 176 4.93 22.00 1.08
N TYR A 177 5.35 20.96 1.81
CA TYR A 177 6.51 20.13 1.46
C TYR A 177 6.14 18.98 0.51
N THR A 178 5.40 19.32 -0.54
CA THR A 178 4.84 18.38 -1.53
C THR A 178 5.90 17.51 -2.22
N GLU A 179 7.05 18.07 -2.56
CA GLU A 179 8.16 17.29 -3.15
C GLU A 179 8.70 16.24 -2.18
N LYS A 180 8.75 16.54 -0.88
CA LYS A 180 9.18 15.59 0.14
C LYS A 180 8.15 14.47 0.32
N GLN A 181 6.87 14.82 0.31
CA GLN A 181 5.77 13.84 0.31
C GLN A 181 5.87 12.92 -0.92
N ARG A 182 6.12 13.49 -2.11
CA ARG A 182 6.33 12.75 -3.36
C ARG A 182 7.47 11.75 -3.27
N MET A 183 8.64 12.19 -2.81
CA MET A 183 9.83 11.34 -2.68
C MET A 183 9.62 10.22 -1.65
N GLN A 184 8.92 10.49 -0.56
CA GLN A 184 8.55 9.48 0.43
C GLN A 184 7.57 8.45 -0.14
N PHE A 185 6.55 8.90 -0.87
CA PHE A 185 5.60 8.02 -1.55
C PHE A 185 6.31 7.13 -2.59
N LEU A 186 7.16 7.70 -3.45
CA LEU A 186 7.97 6.94 -4.42
C LEU A 186 8.86 5.91 -3.73
N SER A 187 9.51 6.28 -2.63
CA SER A 187 10.34 5.35 -1.86
C SER A 187 9.54 4.21 -1.26
N LEU A 188 8.25 4.41 -0.95
CA LEU A 188 7.35 3.37 -0.48
C LEU A 188 6.98 2.42 -1.62
N VAL A 189 6.43 2.92 -2.72
CA VAL A 189 5.93 2.04 -3.81
C VAL A 189 7.06 1.29 -4.53
N LYS A 190 8.28 1.84 -4.53
CA LYS A 190 9.48 1.17 -5.05
C LYS A 190 9.85 -0.11 -4.28
N LYS A 191 9.32 -0.30 -3.05
CA LYS A 191 9.55 -1.51 -2.26
C LYS A 191 8.83 -2.74 -2.84
N VAL A 192 7.83 -2.56 -3.70
CA VAL A 192 7.19 -3.67 -4.41
C VAL A 192 8.20 -4.26 -5.41
N PRO A 193 8.61 -5.54 -5.26
CA PRO A 193 9.55 -6.15 -6.19
C PRO A 193 8.96 -6.21 -7.61
N PRO A 194 9.74 -5.99 -8.69
CA PRO A 194 9.26 -6.15 -10.07
C PRO A 194 8.75 -7.57 -10.40
N SER A 195 9.18 -8.57 -9.61
CA SER A 195 8.73 -9.96 -9.67
C SER A 195 7.40 -10.21 -8.96
N PHE A 196 6.93 -9.27 -8.13
CA PHE A 196 5.67 -9.43 -7.39
C PHE A 196 4.49 -9.50 -8.37
N ARG A 197 3.58 -10.44 -8.13
CA ARG A 197 2.43 -10.73 -8.99
C ARG A 197 1.09 -10.67 -8.26
N GLY A 198 1.13 -10.39 -6.95
CA GLY A 198 -0.04 -10.17 -6.13
C GLY A 198 -0.65 -8.80 -6.32
N HIS A 199 -1.60 -8.48 -5.45
CA HIS A 199 -2.31 -7.21 -5.42
C HIS A 199 -1.58 -6.23 -4.50
N VAL A 200 -1.62 -4.94 -4.84
CA VAL A 200 -0.97 -3.90 -4.03
C VAL A 200 -2.05 -2.99 -3.46
N ILE A 201 -1.97 -2.73 -2.16
CA ILE A 201 -2.80 -1.74 -1.45
C ILE A 201 -1.87 -0.79 -0.71
N VAL A 202 -2.03 0.52 -0.93
CA VAL A 202 -1.28 1.55 -0.23
C VAL A 202 -2.28 2.45 0.47
N CYS A 203 -2.18 2.60 1.78
CA CYS A 203 -3.05 3.51 2.53
C CYS A 203 -2.31 4.23 3.64
N GLY A 204 -2.89 5.26 4.23
CA GLY A 204 -2.23 5.97 5.33
C GLY A 204 -2.58 7.45 5.32
N ASP A 205 -1.87 8.16 6.17
CA ASP A 205 -1.93 9.62 6.25
C ASP A 205 -0.92 10.22 5.26
N PHE A 206 -1.43 10.83 4.19
CA PHE A 206 -0.61 11.47 3.18
C PHE A 206 -0.31 12.94 3.55
N ASN A 207 -0.93 13.46 4.60
CA ASN A 207 -0.87 14.86 5.01
C ASN A 207 -1.18 15.84 3.88
N ASN A 208 -1.91 15.40 2.85
CA ASN A 208 -2.32 16.23 1.73
C ASN A 208 -3.47 15.55 0.99
N GLU A 209 -4.24 16.34 0.24
CA GLU A 209 -5.28 15.81 -0.63
C GLU A 209 -4.68 15.33 -1.96
N CYS A 210 -5.10 14.14 -2.41
CA CYS A 210 -4.77 13.61 -3.74
C CYS A 210 -5.75 14.17 -4.81
N LEU A 211 -5.90 15.49 -4.89
CA LEU A 211 -6.77 16.10 -5.90
C LEU A 211 -6.21 15.90 -7.32
N PRO A 212 -7.05 15.83 -8.37
CA PRO A 212 -6.58 15.81 -9.75
C PRO A 212 -5.62 16.98 -10.03
N GLY A 213 -4.44 16.67 -10.57
CA GLY A 213 -3.39 17.65 -10.86
C GLY A 213 -2.52 18.05 -9.66
N SER A 214 -2.78 17.54 -8.46
CA SER A 214 -1.85 17.71 -7.32
C SER A 214 -0.53 16.96 -7.57
N SER A 215 0.55 17.43 -6.94
CA SER A 215 1.88 16.81 -7.07
C SER A 215 1.90 15.34 -6.66
N LEU A 216 1.17 14.98 -5.60
CA LEU A 216 1.04 13.60 -5.15
C LEU A 216 0.21 12.77 -6.13
N MET A 217 -0.92 13.28 -6.64
CA MET A 217 -1.74 12.54 -7.59
C MET A 217 -1.00 12.31 -8.91
N GLU A 218 -0.32 13.32 -9.45
CA GLU A 218 0.54 13.15 -10.64
C GLU A 218 1.61 12.09 -10.39
N CYS A 219 2.23 12.08 -9.21
CA CYS A 219 3.19 11.05 -8.84
C CYS A 219 2.56 9.64 -8.78
N ILE A 220 1.36 9.50 -8.21
CA ILE A 220 0.63 8.23 -8.12
C ILE A 220 0.34 7.69 -9.53
N GLU A 221 -0.09 8.56 -10.44
CA GLU A 221 -0.48 8.22 -11.81
C GLU A 221 0.69 7.89 -12.73
N THR A 222 1.84 8.57 -12.56
CA THR A 222 2.97 8.51 -13.51
C THR A 222 4.09 7.57 -13.11
N GLN A 223 4.19 7.19 -11.83
CA GLN A 223 5.20 6.23 -11.39
C GLN A 223 5.03 4.87 -12.07
N LYS A 224 6.16 4.17 -12.28
CA LYS A 224 6.24 2.98 -13.16
C LYS A 224 6.31 1.65 -12.40
N PHE A 225 6.20 1.67 -11.08
CA PHE A 225 6.39 0.48 -10.23
C PHE A 225 5.12 -0.38 -10.22
N VAL A 226 3.98 0.26 -10.01
CA VAL A 226 2.67 -0.41 -9.91
C VAL A 226 1.58 0.52 -10.42
N LYS A 227 0.64 0.07 -11.24
CA LYS A 227 -0.50 0.93 -11.61
C LYS A 227 -1.44 1.04 -10.41
N LEU A 228 -1.58 2.23 -9.85
CA LEU A 228 -2.44 2.50 -8.69
C LEU A 228 -3.65 3.34 -9.07
N GLN A 229 -4.74 3.12 -8.34
CA GLN A 229 -5.99 3.87 -8.43
C GLN A 229 -6.42 4.24 -7.02
N GLU A 230 -6.96 5.45 -6.84
CA GLU A 230 -7.46 5.93 -5.55
C GLU A 230 -8.90 5.47 -5.32
N VAL A 231 -9.20 5.02 -4.11
CA VAL A 231 -10.56 4.82 -3.63
C VAL A 231 -11.14 6.19 -3.24
N PRO A 232 -12.35 6.56 -3.69
CA PRO A 232 -12.95 7.86 -3.40
C PRO A 232 -13.53 7.93 -1.97
N THR A 233 -12.65 7.90 -0.96
CA THR A 233 -12.99 8.09 0.46
C THR A 233 -13.47 9.52 0.73
N GLY A 234 -14.22 9.71 1.83
CA GLY A 234 -14.59 11.03 2.33
C GLY A 234 -13.45 11.74 3.08
N PRO A 235 -13.65 12.99 3.53
CA PRO A 235 -12.72 13.68 4.42
C PRO A 235 -12.46 12.87 5.68
N SER A 236 -11.21 12.90 6.15
CA SER A 236 -10.77 12.17 7.32
C SER A 236 -10.40 13.09 8.48
N TRP A 237 -9.97 14.32 8.21
CA TRP A 237 -9.61 15.30 9.23
C TRP A 237 -10.62 16.45 9.27
N ALA A 238 -10.89 17.02 10.45
CA ALA A 238 -11.77 18.18 10.59
C ALA A 238 -11.48 19.08 11.79
N GLU A 239 -11.67 20.38 11.56
CA GLU A 239 -11.86 21.43 12.55
C GLU A 239 -13.28 22.01 12.41
N PRO A 240 -13.79 22.78 13.39
CA PRO A 240 -15.11 23.40 13.26
C PRO A 240 -15.25 24.22 11.96
N GLY A 241 -16.12 23.75 11.08
CA GLY A 241 -16.42 24.37 9.77
C GLY A 241 -15.46 24.03 8.63
N SER A 242 -14.45 23.19 8.85
CA SER A 242 -13.46 22.82 7.83
C SER A 242 -13.11 21.33 7.89
N ALA A 243 -12.97 20.70 6.73
CA ALA A 243 -12.57 19.30 6.64
C ALA A 243 -11.62 19.08 5.46
N LEU A 244 -10.68 18.15 5.64
CA LEU A 244 -9.70 17.78 4.63
C LEU A 244 -9.65 16.26 4.45
N ARG A 245 -9.31 15.83 3.23
CA ARG A 245 -9.09 14.42 2.90
C ARG A 245 -7.61 14.10 2.94
N LEU A 246 -7.10 13.82 4.13
CA LEU A 246 -5.66 13.57 4.36
C LEU A 246 -5.29 12.10 4.29
N ASP A 247 -6.25 11.20 4.57
CA ASP A 247 -6.06 9.76 4.54
C ASP A 247 -6.60 9.15 3.24
N HIS A 248 -5.76 8.37 2.57
CA HIS A 248 -6.08 7.81 1.26
C HIS A 248 -5.93 6.31 1.25
N VAL A 249 -6.68 5.66 0.37
CA VAL A 249 -6.55 4.23 0.06
C VAL A 249 -6.35 4.09 -1.44
N LEU A 250 -5.22 3.53 -1.84
CA LEU A 250 -4.85 3.25 -3.22
C LEU A 250 -4.78 1.74 -3.44
N HIS A 251 -5.12 1.28 -4.64
CA HIS A 251 -5.10 -0.14 -4.99
C HIS A 251 -4.61 -0.40 -6.41
N SER A 252 -4.07 -1.61 -6.64
CA SER A 252 -3.76 -2.09 -7.98
C SER A 252 -5.01 -2.45 -8.81
N ASP A 253 -4.85 -2.49 -10.12
CA ASP A 253 -5.91 -2.64 -11.15
C ASP A 253 -6.83 -3.88 -11.04
N ARG A 254 -6.36 -4.95 -10.41
CA ARG A 254 -7.13 -6.20 -10.20
C ARG A 254 -8.01 -6.21 -8.96
N LEU A 255 -7.86 -5.23 -8.09
CA LEU A 255 -8.78 -5.00 -6.98
C LEU A 255 -9.90 -4.09 -7.46
N GLU A 256 -11.13 -4.52 -7.25
CA GLU A 256 -12.33 -3.73 -7.50
C GLU A 256 -12.92 -3.29 -6.16
N PRO A 257 -12.94 -1.99 -5.87
CA PRO A 257 -13.52 -1.51 -4.64
C PRO A 257 -15.06 -1.71 -4.66
N CYS A 258 -15.60 -2.56 -3.78
CA CYS A 258 -17.04 -2.84 -3.70
C CYS A 258 -17.77 -2.07 -2.58
N ALA A 259 -17.05 -1.70 -1.52
CA ALA A 259 -17.55 -0.88 -0.42
C ALA A 259 -16.49 0.12 0.05
N VAL A 260 -16.86 1.39 0.29
CA VAL A 260 -15.99 2.42 0.89
C VAL A 260 -16.47 2.66 2.31
N TYR A 261 -15.54 2.79 3.25
CA TYR A 261 -15.84 3.31 4.58
C TYR A 261 -15.30 4.73 4.76
N ASP A 262 -16.20 5.61 5.17
CA ASP A 262 -15.92 6.95 5.67
C ASP A 262 -16.93 7.30 6.76
N LYS A 263 -16.52 8.14 7.72
CA LYS A 263 -17.31 8.49 8.90
C LYS A 263 -17.66 9.98 8.97
N MET A 264 -17.34 10.77 7.94
CA MET A 264 -17.60 12.22 7.96
C MET A 264 -19.11 12.52 7.90
N HIS A 265 -19.58 13.36 8.82
CA HIS A 265 -20.98 13.79 8.92
C HIS A 265 -21.08 15.20 9.55
N ASP A 266 -22.25 15.82 9.46
CA ASP A 266 -22.44 17.24 9.79
C ASP A 266 -22.05 17.59 11.23
N GLU A 267 -22.31 16.72 12.21
CA GLU A 267 -21.93 16.94 13.61
C GLU A 267 -20.41 16.99 13.79
N VAL A 268 -19.65 16.15 13.08
CA VAL A 268 -18.18 16.20 13.07
C VAL A 268 -17.70 17.51 12.46
N LEU A 269 -18.31 17.95 11.35
CA LEU A 269 -17.92 19.22 10.73
C LEU A 269 -18.24 20.42 11.65
N GLN A 270 -19.32 20.36 12.42
CA GLN A 270 -19.70 21.43 13.35
C GLN A 270 -18.78 21.48 14.59
N THR A 271 -18.44 20.31 15.14
CA THR A 271 -17.69 20.21 16.41
C THR A 271 -16.18 20.13 16.22
N GLY A 272 -15.71 19.72 15.04
CA GLY A 272 -14.32 19.34 14.80
C GLY A 272 -13.95 18.02 15.46
N LEU A 273 -12.70 17.60 15.24
CA LEU A 273 -12.10 16.41 15.82
C LEU A 273 -10.87 16.79 16.68
N PRO A 274 -10.50 15.98 17.70
CA PRO A 274 -11.30 14.91 18.31
C PRO A 274 -12.54 15.46 19.01
N ASN A 275 -13.49 14.59 19.36
CA ASN A 275 -14.69 14.99 20.10
C ASN A 275 -15.22 13.85 20.99
N ALA A 276 -16.43 14.00 21.53
CA ALA A 276 -17.01 13.03 22.46
C ALA A 276 -17.11 11.60 21.89
N THR A 277 -17.33 11.46 20.58
CA THR A 277 -17.56 10.16 19.91
C THR A 277 -16.37 9.72 19.06
N CYS A 278 -15.47 10.63 18.69
CA CYS A 278 -14.31 10.36 17.83
C CYS A 278 -13.00 10.61 18.60
N PRO A 279 -12.21 9.55 18.89
CA PRO A 279 -11.04 9.61 19.78
C PRO A 279 -9.73 10.02 19.07
N SER A 280 -9.79 10.48 17.83
CA SER A 280 -8.66 10.98 17.04
C SER A 280 -9.10 12.23 16.27
N ASP A 281 -8.15 13.06 15.86
CA ASP A 281 -8.38 14.18 14.94
C ASP A 281 -8.54 13.71 13.48
N HIS A 282 -8.30 12.43 13.24
CA HIS A 282 -8.63 11.73 12.02
C HIS A 282 -9.83 10.79 12.23
N LEU A 283 -10.58 10.53 11.17
CA LEU A 283 -11.57 9.48 11.05
C LEU A 283 -10.94 8.30 10.32
N PRO A 284 -11.29 7.06 10.68
CA PRO A 284 -10.86 5.91 9.92
C PRO A 284 -11.43 5.96 8.50
N VAL A 285 -10.60 5.60 7.52
CA VAL A 285 -11.03 5.39 6.12
C VAL A 285 -10.70 3.96 5.70
N GLY A 286 -11.52 3.37 4.84
CA GLY A 286 -11.31 1.99 4.45
C GLY A 286 -12.04 1.59 3.19
N ALA A 287 -11.75 0.38 2.73
CA ALA A 287 -12.42 -0.19 1.59
C ALA A 287 -12.48 -1.71 1.69
N VAL A 288 -13.55 -2.27 1.13
CA VAL A 288 -13.63 -3.68 0.77
C VAL A 288 -13.37 -3.81 -0.72
N PHE A 289 -12.48 -4.72 -1.08
CA PHE A 289 -12.14 -5.04 -2.44
C PHE A 289 -12.63 -6.43 -2.77
N SER A 290 -13.25 -6.59 -3.94
CA SER A 290 -13.35 -7.88 -4.62
C SER A 290 -12.19 -8.03 -5.59
N ILE A 291 -11.73 -9.26 -5.77
CA ILE A 291 -10.72 -9.56 -6.77
C ILE A 291 -11.45 -9.76 -8.09
N LYS A 292 -11.07 -8.97 -9.10
CA LYS A 292 -11.53 -9.23 -10.46
C LYS A 292 -11.05 -10.63 -10.81
N LYS A 293 -12.00 -11.57 -10.97
CA LYS A 293 -11.68 -12.89 -11.51
C LYS A 293 -10.80 -12.63 -12.72
N ARG A 294 -9.65 -13.28 -12.79
CA ARG A 294 -9.00 -13.43 -14.09
C ARG A 294 -10.12 -13.91 -14.99
N ALA A 295 -10.47 -13.14 -16.03
CA ALA A 295 -10.85 -13.81 -17.25
C ALA A 295 -9.74 -14.83 -17.40
N ARG A 296 -10.06 -16.13 -17.30
CA ARG A 296 -9.10 -17.18 -17.68
C ARG A 296 -8.49 -16.59 -18.93
N SER A 297 -7.21 -16.28 -18.90
CA SER A 297 -6.54 -15.98 -20.16
C SER A 297 -6.95 -17.18 -20.97
N PRO A 298 -7.76 -17.05 -22.06
CA PRO A 298 -8.00 -18.19 -22.92
C PRO A 298 -6.61 -18.70 -23.16
N ASP A 299 -6.34 -19.94 -22.74
CA ASP A 299 -4.97 -20.42 -22.62
C ASP A 299 -4.34 -20.14 -23.98
N LEU A 300 -3.55 -19.05 -24.04
CA LEU A 300 -3.29 -18.37 -25.33
C LEU A 300 -2.45 -19.30 -26.22
N LEU A 301 -1.90 -20.35 -25.60
CA LEU A 301 -1.15 -21.45 -26.16
C LEU A 301 -2.02 -22.67 -26.49
N ALA A 302 -3.11 -22.90 -25.76
CA ALA A 302 -4.03 -24.02 -26.00
C ALA A 302 -4.84 -23.85 -27.29
N ASP A 303 -5.15 -22.61 -27.68
CA ASP A 303 -5.91 -22.31 -28.89
C ASP A 303 -5.04 -22.22 -30.16
N LEU A 304 -3.72 -22.39 -30.05
CA LEU A 304 -2.84 -22.44 -31.23
C LEU A 304 -2.78 -23.85 -31.80
N SER A 305 -3.21 -23.99 -33.06
CA SER A 305 -3.02 -25.25 -33.80
C SER A 305 -1.53 -25.60 -33.89
N ASP A 306 -1.24 -26.90 -33.98
CA ASP A 306 0.13 -27.38 -34.10
C ASP A 306 0.82 -26.85 -35.37
N GLU A 307 0.04 -26.58 -36.42
CA GLU A 307 0.49 -25.94 -37.66
C GLU A 307 1.00 -24.51 -37.41
N VAL A 308 0.27 -23.70 -36.63
CA VAL A 308 0.67 -22.34 -36.28
C VAL A 308 1.91 -22.37 -35.38
N LYS A 309 1.97 -23.30 -34.41
CA LYS A 309 3.14 -23.49 -33.56
C LYS A 309 4.38 -23.87 -34.38
N ALA A 310 4.25 -24.80 -35.32
CA ALA A 310 5.33 -25.20 -36.21
C ALA A 310 5.81 -24.03 -37.08
N SER A 311 4.88 -23.27 -37.68
CA SER A 311 5.21 -22.10 -38.51
C SER A 311 5.95 -21.01 -37.73
N LEU A 312 5.51 -20.69 -36.51
CA LEU A 312 6.17 -19.70 -35.65
C LEU A 312 7.54 -20.17 -35.18
N THR A 313 7.69 -21.47 -34.90
CA THR A 313 8.97 -22.08 -34.50
C THR A 313 9.97 -22.01 -35.66
N GLN A 314 9.56 -22.45 -36.86
CA GLN A 314 10.39 -22.38 -38.06
C GLN A 314 10.84 -20.95 -38.35
N LYS A 315 9.91 -19.98 -38.27
CA LYS A 315 10.26 -18.58 -38.52
C LYS A 315 11.24 -18.02 -37.49
N LEU A 316 11.15 -18.45 -36.23
CA LEU A 316 12.09 -18.07 -35.18
C LEU A 316 13.48 -18.71 -35.40
N GLU A 317 13.51 -19.94 -35.87
CA GLU A 317 14.74 -20.64 -36.27
C GLU A 317 15.39 -19.97 -37.48
N ASP A 318 14.61 -19.56 -38.49
CA ASP A 318 15.09 -18.82 -39.65
C ASP A 318 15.73 -17.49 -39.23
N PHE A 319 15.10 -16.74 -38.31
CA PHE A 319 15.71 -15.54 -37.73
C PHE A 319 17.04 -15.86 -37.03
N THR A 320 17.11 -16.98 -36.32
CA THR A 320 18.32 -17.37 -35.59
C THR A 320 19.43 -17.81 -36.56
N ALA A 321 19.09 -18.51 -37.64
CA ALA A 321 20.02 -18.95 -38.68
C ALA A 321 20.53 -17.79 -39.55
N GLN A 322 19.70 -16.77 -39.78
CA GLN A 322 20.05 -15.55 -40.52
C GLN A 322 20.77 -14.51 -39.65
N ALA A 323 21.06 -14.81 -38.38
CA ALA A 323 21.81 -13.92 -37.52
C ALA A 323 23.24 -13.76 -38.08
N PRO A 324 23.73 -12.51 -38.27
CA PRO A 324 25.10 -12.29 -38.72
C PRO A 324 26.08 -12.99 -37.77
N ALA A 325 26.96 -13.83 -38.32
CA ALA A 325 27.97 -14.51 -37.52
C ALA A 325 28.92 -13.46 -36.93
N PRO A 326 29.15 -13.44 -35.59
CA PRO A 326 30.01 -12.44 -34.98
C PRO A 326 31.46 -12.69 -35.41
N LYS A 327 31.95 -11.92 -36.38
CA LYS A 327 33.38 -11.88 -36.72
C LYS A 327 34.12 -11.13 -35.62
N LYS A 328 35.21 -11.69 -35.12
CA LYS A 328 36.08 -11.04 -34.12
C LYS A 328 37.40 -10.63 -34.79
N PRO A 329 37.86 -9.38 -34.63
CA PRO A 329 37.19 -8.26 -33.94
C PRO A 329 35.97 -7.72 -34.70
N LEU A 330 34.92 -7.31 -33.97
CA LEU A 330 33.71 -6.73 -34.59
C LEU A 330 33.99 -5.32 -35.09
N THR A 331 33.71 -5.08 -36.38
CA THR A 331 33.75 -3.75 -37.00
C THR A 331 32.51 -2.92 -36.61
N ALA A 332 32.51 -1.62 -36.97
CA ALA A 332 31.33 -0.77 -36.80
C ALA A 332 30.17 -1.23 -37.71
N GLU A 333 30.48 -1.75 -38.89
CA GLU A 333 29.51 -2.30 -39.85
C GLU A 333 28.86 -3.57 -39.28
N ASP A 334 29.64 -4.50 -38.71
CA ASP A 334 29.12 -5.72 -38.07
C ASP A 334 28.13 -5.38 -36.92
N LYS A 335 28.43 -4.33 -36.14
CA LYS A 335 27.55 -3.87 -35.05
C LYS A 335 26.24 -3.31 -35.59
N LEU A 336 26.30 -2.53 -36.67
CA LEU A 336 25.11 -1.95 -37.30
C LEU A 336 24.22 -3.06 -37.89
N GLU A 337 24.82 -4.08 -38.50
CA GLU A 337 24.11 -5.22 -39.07
C GLU A 337 23.43 -6.07 -37.98
N LEU A 338 24.11 -6.33 -36.85
CA LEU A 338 23.54 -7.03 -35.70
C LEU A 338 22.37 -6.25 -35.06
N GLN A 339 22.48 -4.92 -34.97
CA GLN A 339 21.40 -4.06 -34.49
C GLN A 339 20.20 -4.10 -35.44
N ALA A 340 20.43 -3.99 -36.75
CA ALA A 340 19.37 -4.08 -37.76
C ALA A 340 18.69 -5.45 -37.77
N HIS A 341 19.46 -6.55 -37.62
CA HIS A 341 18.91 -7.88 -37.46
C HIS A 341 18.04 -8.02 -36.20
N SER A 342 18.54 -7.53 -35.05
CA SER A 342 17.79 -7.55 -33.79
C SER A 342 16.52 -6.72 -33.84
N ALA A 343 16.54 -5.58 -34.53
CA ALA A 343 15.38 -4.71 -34.72
C ALA A 343 14.31 -5.39 -35.58
N ARG A 344 14.69 -6.04 -36.69
CA ARG A 344 13.76 -6.81 -37.55
C ARG A 344 13.06 -7.92 -36.78
N LYS A 345 13.81 -8.68 -35.98
CA LYS A 345 13.24 -9.74 -35.12
C LYS A 345 12.24 -9.16 -34.12
N ARG A 346 12.59 -8.05 -33.46
CA ARG A 346 11.71 -7.39 -32.49
C ARG A 346 10.41 -6.89 -33.14
N GLN A 347 10.53 -6.21 -34.29
CA GLN A 347 9.39 -5.70 -35.04
C GLN A 347 8.45 -6.83 -35.47
N TRP A 348 8.99 -7.97 -35.91
CA TRP A 348 8.18 -9.15 -36.21
C TRP A 348 7.41 -9.66 -34.99
N VAL A 349 8.08 -9.86 -33.85
CA VAL A 349 7.45 -10.34 -32.60
C VAL A 349 6.38 -9.36 -32.09
N GLU A 350 6.61 -8.07 -32.24
CA GLU A 350 5.65 -7.01 -31.87
C GLU A 350 4.46 -6.93 -32.83
N GLY A 351 4.63 -7.33 -34.10
CA GLY A 351 3.56 -7.44 -35.08
C GLY A 351 2.67 -8.69 -34.91
N LEU A 352 3.06 -9.65 -34.07
CA LEU A 352 2.28 -10.88 -33.85
C LEU A 352 1.06 -10.64 -32.96
N PRO A 353 -0.04 -11.40 -33.19
CA PRO A 353 -1.16 -11.50 -32.26
C PRO A 353 -0.70 -11.90 -30.85
N PRO A 354 -1.45 -11.54 -29.78
CA PRO A 354 -1.05 -11.79 -28.40
C PRO A 354 -0.66 -13.25 -28.09
N ALA A 355 -1.42 -14.22 -28.63
CA ALA A 355 -1.16 -15.65 -28.49
C ALA A 355 0.17 -16.08 -29.12
N HIS A 356 0.40 -15.66 -30.36
CA HIS A 356 1.60 -16.01 -31.13
C HIS A 356 2.84 -15.40 -30.48
N ARG A 357 2.73 -14.16 -29.99
CA ARG A 357 3.80 -13.47 -29.25
C ARG A 357 4.14 -14.18 -27.95
N ALA A 358 3.13 -14.65 -27.21
CA ALA A 358 3.34 -15.39 -25.97
C ALA A 358 4.07 -16.73 -26.22
N PHE A 359 3.69 -17.45 -27.29
CA PHE A 359 4.35 -18.67 -27.74
C PHE A 359 5.82 -18.44 -28.12
N VAL A 360 6.11 -17.46 -28.98
CA VAL A 360 7.51 -17.16 -29.39
C VAL A 360 8.39 -16.83 -28.18
N LYS A 361 7.88 -16.05 -27.22
CA LYS A 361 8.61 -15.73 -25.98
C LYS A 361 8.85 -16.94 -25.08
N SER A 362 7.98 -17.96 -25.12
CA SER A 362 8.17 -19.18 -24.32
C SER A 362 9.33 -20.03 -24.87
N ILE A 363 9.45 -20.15 -26.19
CA ILE A 363 10.57 -20.83 -26.87
C ILE A 363 11.90 -20.15 -26.53
N GLU A 364 11.97 -18.83 -26.66
CA GLU A 364 13.20 -18.07 -26.35
C GLU A 364 13.63 -18.21 -24.88
N LYS A 365 12.67 -18.32 -23.96
CA LYS A 365 12.93 -18.54 -22.53
C LYS A 365 13.40 -19.97 -22.25
N GLY A 366 12.89 -20.96 -22.99
CA GLY A 366 13.34 -22.36 -22.94
C GLY A 366 14.79 -22.51 -23.41
N ASN A 367 15.14 -21.92 -24.56
CA ASN A 367 16.49 -22.02 -25.13
C ASN A 367 17.57 -21.37 -24.25
N ARG A 368 17.22 -20.33 -23.48
CA ARG A 368 18.14 -19.71 -22.50
C ARG A 368 18.40 -20.55 -21.25
N LYS A 369 17.55 -21.53 -20.94
CA LYS A 369 17.77 -22.46 -19.82
C LYS A 369 18.63 -23.67 -20.18
N GLY A 370 18.73 -24.02 -21.47
CA GLY A 370 19.55 -25.14 -21.96
C GLY A 370 20.99 -24.77 -22.35
N THR A 371 21.38 -23.50 -22.23
CA THR A 371 22.71 -22.97 -22.62
C THR A 371 23.53 -22.44 -21.43
N LYS A 372 23.22 -22.89 -20.20
CA LYS A 372 24.01 -22.62 -19.00
C LYS A 372 24.63 -23.88 -18.45
#